data_AF-A0A323UY85-F1
#
_entry.id   AF-A0A323UY85-F1
#
_cell.length_a   1.000
_cell.length_b   1.000
_cell.length_c   1.000
_cell.angle_alpha   90.00
_cell.angle_beta   90.00
_cell.angle_gamma   90.00
#
_symmetry.space_group_name_H-M   'P 1'
#
loop_
_entity.id
_entity.type
_entity.pdbx_description
1 polymer ?
#
loop_
_entity_poly.entity_id
_entity_poly.type
_entity_poly.pdbx_seq_one_letter_code
_entity_poly.pdbx_strand_id
1 'polypeptide(L)'
;MGKKILFYAIAVALGVWLAKELTAERARGFIKECLSQDEIEIILDEPGNKEKQFEITRRALVCVREKQSWPERIVTKTMGNRLFD
;
A
#
# COMPACT_ATOMS: atom_id res chain seq x y z
N MET A 1 -8.34 -34.94 -17.02
CA MET A 1 -8.74 -34.07 -15.90
C MET A 1 -7.62 -33.15 -15.38
N GLY A 2 -6.36 -33.59 -15.27
CA GLY A 2 -5.27 -32.78 -14.69
C GLY A 2 -4.97 -31.43 -15.35
N LYS A 3 -5.06 -31.31 -16.69
CA LYS A 3 -4.81 -30.02 -17.38
C LYS A 3 -5.82 -28.93 -17.01
N LYS A 4 -7.11 -29.27 -16.87
CA LYS A 4 -8.16 -28.30 -16.51
C LYS A 4 -7.96 -27.74 -15.10
N ILE A 5 -7.55 -28.58 -14.15
CA ILE A 5 -7.26 -28.18 -12.77
C ILE A 5 -6.07 -27.20 -12.74
N LEU A 6 -5.02 -27.47 -13.53
CA LEU A 6 -3.87 -26.57 -13.67
C LEU A 6 -4.27 -25.21 -14.25
N PHE A 7 -5.10 -25.17 -15.29
CA PHE A 7 -5.62 -23.92 -15.85
C PHE A 7 -6.44 -23.12 -14.84
N TYR A 8 -7.32 -23.77 -14.06
CA TYR A 8 -8.07 -23.10 -13.00
C TYR A 8 -7.15 -22.55 -11.91
N ALA A 9 -6.13 -23.30 -11.49
CA ALA A 9 -5.16 -22.83 -10.51
C ALA A 9 -4.39 -21.59 -10.99
N ILE A 10 -3.97 -21.57 -12.26
CA ILE A 10 -3.30 -20.41 -12.87
C ILE A 10 -4.23 -19.20 -12.94
N ALA A 11 -5.48 -19.40 -13.39
CA ALA A 11 -6.45 -18.31 -13.48
C ALA A 11 -6.79 -17.71 -12.11
N VAL A 12 -6.96 -18.56 -11.08
CA VAL A 12 -7.17 -18.11 -9.70
C VAL A 12 -5.93 -17.38 -9.18
N ALA A 13 -4.71 -17.89 -9.41
CA ALA A 13 -3.48 -17.23 -8.99
C ALA A 13 -3.31 -15.85 -9.64
N LEU A 14 -3.58 -15.73 -10.94
CA LEU A 14 -3.55 -14.45 -11.66
C LEU A 14 -4.63 -13.49 -11.16
N GLY A 15 -5.84 -13.97 -10.89
CA GLY A 15 -6.92 -13.15 -10.34
C GLY A 15 -6.58 -12.61 -8.95
N VAL A 16 -6.01 -13.45 -8.08
CA VAL A 16 -5.55 -13.03 -6.74
C VAL A 16 -4.40 -12.04 -6.85
N TRP A 17 -3.47 -12.23 -7.78
CA TRP A 17 -2.38 -11.28 -8.01
C TRP A 17 -2.93 -9.93 -8.49
N LEU A 18 -3.75 -9.90 -9.55
CA LEU A 18 -4.35 -8.65 -10.05
C LEU A 18 -5.16 -7.91 -8.98
N ALA A 19 -5.93 -8.65 -8.17
CA ALA A 19 -6.65 -8.05 -7.06
C ALA A 19 -5.71 -7.41 -6.03
N LYS A 20 -4.56 -8.02 -5.73
CA LYS A 20 -3.53 -7.42 -4.86
C LYS A 20 -2.95 -6.14 -5.45
N GLU A 21 -2.62 -6.12 -6.73
CA GLU A 21 -2.06 -4.92 -7.40
C GLU A 21 -3.07 -3.75 -7.36
N LEU A 22 -4.32 -3.99 -7.75
CA LEU A 22 -5.38 -2.97 -7.70
C LEU A 22 -5.60 -2.43 -6.29
N THR A 23 -5.59 -3.32 -5.30
CA THR A 23 -5.75 -2.96 -3.89
C THR A 23 -4.57 -2.13 -3.38
N ALA A 24 -3.35 -2.45 -3.82
CA ALA A 24 -2.16 -1.70 -3.48
C ALA A 24 -2.13 -0.31 -4.14
N GLU A 25 -2.53 -0.21 -5.41
CA GLU A 25 -2.63 1.06 -6.11
C GLU A 25 -3.64 2.00 -5.44
N ARG A 26 -4.78 1.46 -5.01
CA ARG A 26 -5.75 2.20 -4.21
C ARG A 26 -5.20 2.64 -2.85
N ALA A 27 -4.43 1.77 -2.18
CA ALA A 27 -3.73 2.12 -0.95
C ALA A 27 -2.71 3.26 -1.17
N ARG A 28 -1.99 3.28 -2.30
CA ARG A 28 -1.11 4.40 -2.69
C ARG A 28 -1.89 5.70 -2.89
N GLY A 29 -3.08 5.62 -3.49
CA GLY A 29 -4.00 6.75 -3.62
C GLY A 29 -4.30 7.40 -2.28
N PHE A 30 -4.65 6.60 -1.26
CA PHE A 30 -4.91 7.11 0.09
C PHE A 30 -3.69 7.77 0.73
N ILE A 31 -2.47 7.26 0.49
CA ILE A 31 -1.24 7.88 0.98
C ILE A 31 -1.09 9.30 0.39
N LYS A 32 -1.29 9.45 -0.92
CA LYS A 32 -1.23 10.75 -1.61
C LYS A 32 -2.35 11.71 -1.21
N GLU A 33 -3.50 11.20 -0.76
CA GLU A 33 -4.57 12.04 -0.20
C GLU A 33 -4.26 12.49 1.24
N CYS A 34 -3.52 11.68 2.00
CA CYS A 34 -3.24 11.92 3.41
C CYS A 34 -1.93 12.71 3.66
N LEU A 35 -1.08 12.84 2.64
CA LEU A 35 0.18 13.59 2.68
C LEU A 35 0.17 14.69 1.64
N SER A 36 0.55 15.90 2.04
CA SER A 36 0.88 16.96 1.09
C SER A 36 2.24 16.71 0.43
N GLN A 37 2.50 17.36 -0.71
CA GLN A 37 3.78 17.25 -1.41
C GLN A 37 4.96 17.66 -0.52
N ASP A 38 4.83 18.76 0.22
CA ASP A 38 5.84 19.25 1.17
C ASP A 38 6.13 18.22 2.28
N GLU A 39 5.11 17.50 2.74
CA GLU A 39 5.26 16.46 3.77
C GLU A 39 5.95 15.21 3.25
N ILE A 40 5.70 14.85 1.98
CA ILE A 40 6.43 13.77 1.30
C ILE A 40 7.90 14.15 1.21
N GLU A 41 8.21 15.37 0.81
CA GLU A 41 9.59 15.87 0.73
C GLU A 41 10.28 15.83 2.10
N ILE A 42 9.58 16.23 3.18
CA ILE A 42 10.12 16.14 4.56
C ILE A 42 10.38 14.68 4.96
N ILE A 43 9.50 13.74 4.60
CA ILE A 43 9.68 12.31 4.91
C ILE A 43 10.89 11.73 4.16
N LEU A 44 11.09 12.13 2.91
CA LEU A 44 12.17 11.61 2.05
C LEU A 44 13.54 12.27 2.31
N ASP A 45 13.58 13.40 3.02
CA ASP A 45 14.81 14.10 3.38
C ASP A 45 15.61 13.34 4.47
N GLU A 46 16.49 12.41 4.10
CA GLU A 46 17.25 11.56 5.03
C GLU A 46 18.12 12.28 6.10
N PRO A 47 18.73 13.48 5.87
CA PRO A 47 19.36 14.25 6.95
C PRO A 47 18.36 15.05 7.82
N GLY A 48 17.06 14.99 7.52
CA GLY A 48 16.02 15.82 8.10
C GLY A 48 15.67 15.54 9.56
N ASN A 49 14.76 16.35 10.10
CA ASN A 49 14.29 16.21 11.47
C ASN A 49 13.45 14.93 11.66
N LYS A 50 14.08 13.89 12.22
CA LYS A 50 13.47 12.58 12.48
C LYS A 50 12.20 12.64 13.33
N GLU A 51 12.11 13.57 14.27
CA GLU A 51 10.94 13.72 15.13
C GLU A 51 9.74 14.22 14.31
N LYS A 52 9.97 15.23 13.46
CA LYS A 52 8.96 15.75 12.53
C LYS A 52 8.54 14.71 11.49
N GLN A 53 9.49 13.95 10.95
CA GLN A 53 9.20 12.84 10.02
C GLN A 53 8.32 11.77 10.66
N PHE A 54 8.64 11.40 11.91
CA PHE A 54 7.87 10.42 12.65
C PHE A 54 6.45 10.92 12.95
N GLU A 55 6.29 12.19 13.31
CA GLU A 55 4.98 12.82 13.53
C GLU A 55 4.12 12.80 12.26
N ILE A 56 4.67 13.27 11.13
CA ILE A 56 3.99 13.28 9.84
C ILE A 56 3.60 11.85 9.43
N THR A 57 4.54 10.90 9.53
CA THR A 57 4.32 9.49 9.18
C THR A 57 3.22 8.88 10.06
N ARG A 58 3.24 9.14 11.37
CA ARG A 58 2.23 8.62 12.30
C ARG A 58 0.84 9.16 11.99
N ARG A 59 0.73 10.46 11.71
CA ARG A 59 -0.53 11.11 11.32
C ARG A 59 -1.06 10.54 10.00
N ALA A 60 -0.19 10.41 9.00
CA ALA A 60 -0.54 9.84 7.71
C ALA A 60 -1.01 8.38 7.82
N LEU A 61 -0.35 7.57 8.66
CA LEU A 61 -0.76 6.18 8.91
C LEU A 61 -2.16 6.08 9.51
N VAL A 62 -2.55 6.99 10.41
CA VAL A 62 -3.92 7.01 10.96
C VAL A 62 -4.93 7.34 9.86
N CYS A 63 -4.69 8.41 9.10
CA CYS A 63 -5.55 8.82 7.98
C CYS A 63 -5.73 7.72 6.93
N VAL A 64 -4.63 7.08 6.51
CA VAL A 64 -4.65 5.97 5.54
C VAL A 64 -5.44 4.80 6.11
N ARG A 65 -5.23 4.44 7.39
CA ARG A 65 -5.93 3.32 8.03
C ARG A 65 -7.44 3.55 8.09
N GLU A 66 -7.91 4.78 8.34
CA GLU A 66 -9.34 5.11 8.38
C GLU A 66 -10.01 4.97 7.01
N LYS A 67 -9.29 5.30 5.93
CA LYS A 67 -9.78 5.17 4.55
C LYS A 67 -9.74 3.72 4.02
N GLN A 68 -8.82 2.90 4.54
CA GLN A 68 -8.67 1.52 4.14
C GLN A 68 -9.70 0.57 4.76
N SER A 69 -10.34 -0.21 3.91
CA SER A 69 -11.06 -1.43 4.25
C SER A 69 -10.12 -2.51 4.82
N TRP A 70 -10.69 -3.53 5.47
CA TRP A 70 -9.92 -4.62 6.06
C TRP A 70 -9.04 -5.38 5.04
N PRO A 71 -9.53 -5.74 3.83
CA PRO A 71 -8.68 -6.34 2.80
C PRO A 71 -7.51 -5.45 2.38
N GLU A 72 -7.74 -4.14 2.22
CA GLU A 72 -6.70 -3.17 1.85
C GLU A 72 -5.59 -3.09 2.89
N ARG A 73 -5.94 -3.13 4.19
CA ARG A 73 -4.95 -3.16 5.29
C ARG A 73 -4.06 -4.40 5.23
N ILE A 74 -4.61 -5.56 4.86
CA ILE A 74 -3.85 -6.81 4.72
C ILE A 74 -2.89 -6.74 3.55
N VAL A 75 -3.36 -6.27 2.39
CA VAL A 75 -2.52 -6.09 1.20
C VAL A 75 -1.41 -5.08 1.49
N THR A 76 -1.73 -3.97 2.14
CA THR A 76 -0.76 -2.94 2.54
C THR A 76 0.32 -3.51 3.46
N LYS A 77 -0.08 -4.30 4.47
CA LYS A 77 0.85 -4.97 5.39
C LYS A 77 1.74 -6.00 4.69
N THR A 78 1.26 -6.65 3.64
CA THR A 78 2.02 -7.67 2.90
C THR A 78 2.90 -7.10 1.79
N MET A 79 2.50 -5.99 1.17
CA MET A 79 3.33 -5.26 0.20
C MET A 79 4.49 -4.51 0.87
N GLY A 80 4.31 -4.06 2.12
CA GLY A 80 5.36 -3.37 2.88
C GLY A 80 5.89 -2.15 2.13
N ASN A 81 7.22 -2.03 2.01
CA ASN A 81 7.88 -0.91 1.34
C ASN A 81 7.55 -0.80 -0.16
N ARG A 82 7.09 -1.89 -0.81
CA ARG A 82 6.70 -1.87 -2.23
C ARG A 82 5.48 -1.01 -2.53
N LEU A 83 4.81 -0.46 -1.52
CA LEU A 83 3.80 0.57 -1.75
C LEU A 83 4.39 1.93 -2.11
N PHE A 84 5.66 2.18 -1.75
CA PHE A 84 6.32 3.45 -1.98
C PHE A 84 7.30 3.42 -3.17
N ASP A 85 7.62 2.22 -3.68
CA ASP A 85 8.30 1.99 -4.97
C ASP A 85 7.38 2.28 -6.17
#